data_AF-A0A4Y4M7Y9-F1
#
_entry.id   AF-A0A4Y4M7Y9-F1
#
_cell.length_a   1.000
_cell.length_b   1.000
_cell.length_c   1.000
_cell.angle_alpha   90.00
_cell.angle_beta   90.00
_cell.angle_gamma   90.00
#
_symmetry.space_group_name_H-M   'P 1'
#
loop_
_entity.id
_entity.type
_entity.pdbx_description
1 polymer ?
#
loop_
_entity_poly.entity_id
_entity_poly.type
_entity_poly.pdbx_seq_one_letter_code
_entity_poly.pdbx_strand_id
1 'polypeptide(L)'
;MKKSYILLLLIIVQITYAQVAIGKSTVNSSAVLDVASTTNKGVLLPRVDIVDILSNTSPVNNPAEGLVVYNKGNSISPGLYIWKNSRWTQLSDTYNLVSYMMLQRTSDYAVLGGFNNGIYKNFNDAAFTVVSNDIGALYNTSTGVITLPGNSGYLVNVCLNIRTALESATAGIGGTSVHLHQYLVKLIDPVSGTQYGKTISINSQSIASNKTHTLNMSFSFVTTSVSPILLVPAIAHDAGGTYQNGAGGTTPNNGEIIITNAKVDIQRSALNQ
;
A
#
# COMPACT_ATOMS: atom_id res chain seq x y z
N MET A 1 11.88 -14.67 -76.23
CA MET A 1 12.70 -14.90 -75.01
C MET A 1 12.71 -13.71 -74.04
N LYS A 2 12.78 -12.43 -74.50
CA LYS A 2 12.84 -11.25 -73.60
C LYS A 2 11.63 -11.03 -72.67
N LYS A 3 10.41 -11.42 -73.10
CA LYS A 3 9.18 -11.27 -72.29
C LYS A 3 9.08 -12.25 -71.11
N SER A 4 9.78 -13.39 -71.17
CA SER A 4 9.74 -14.40 -70.12
C SER A 4 10.54 -14.01 -68.88
N TYR A 5 11.62 -13.24 -69.05
CA TYR A 5 12.42 -12.72 -67.93
C TYR A 5 11.69 -11.65 -67.11
N ILE A 6 10.82 -10.86 -67.75
CA ILE A 6 10.00 -9.84 -67.07
C ILE A 6 8.96 -10.50 -66.15
N LEU A 7 8.34 -11.60 -66.59
CA LEU A 7 7.37 -12.33 -65.78
C LEU A 7 8.04 -12.99 -64.56
N LEU A 8 9.24 -13.54 -64.75
CA LEU A 8 10.05 -14.10 -63.66
C LEU A 8 10.45 -13.03 -62.64
N LEU A 9 10.84 -11.84 -63.09
CA LEU A 9 11.16 -10.69 -62.23
C LEU A 9 9.93 -10.25 -61.39
N LEU A 10 8.74 -10.21 -61.99
CA LEU A 10 7.50 -9.83 -61.31
C LEU A 10 7.07 -10.84 -60.23
N ILE A 11 7.34 -12.13 -60.42
CA ILE A 11 7.06 -13.18 -59.44
C ILE A 11 8.03 -13.09 -58.25
N ILE A 12 9.29 -12.70 -58.48
CA ILE A 12 10.30 -12.54 -57.42
C ILE A 12 10.01 -11.33 -56.51
N VAL A 13 9.34 -10.29 -57.01
CA VAL A 13 8.96 -9.11 -56.19
C VAL A 13 7.83 -9.42 -55.20
N GLN A 14 7.03 -10.47 -55.44
CA GLN A 14 5.87 -10.83 -54.59
C GLN A 14 6.24 -11.56 -53.29
N ILE A 15 7.51 -11.97 -53.12
CA ILE A 15 7.99 -12.77 -51.97
C ILE A 15 8.78 -11.96 -50.93
N THR A 16 8.82 -10.63 -51.03
CA THR A 16 9.44 -9.79 -49.99
C THR A 16 8.47 -9.57 -48.83
N TYR A 17 8.61 -10.34 -47.75
CA TYR A 17 7.93 -10.07 -46.49
C TYR A 17 8.52 -8.81 -45.85
N ALA A 18 7.69 -7.78 -45.70
CA ALA A 18 8.06 -6.53 -45.03
C ALA A 18 7.80 -6.61 -43.52
N GLN A 19 8.52 -7.48 -42.82
CA GLN A 19 8.57 -7.42 -41.35
C GLN A 19 9.42 -6.22 -40.91
N VAL A 20 8.88 -5.37 -40.04
CA VAL A 20 9.55 -4.13 -39.61
C VAL A 20 10.42 -4.43 -38.40
N ALA A 21 11.71 -4.59 -38.66
CA ALA A 21 12.74 -4.63 -37.64
C ALA A 21 13.38 -3.24 -37.51
N ILE A 22 13.54 -2.73 -36.30
CA ILE A 22 14.31 -1.50 -36.06
C ILE A 22 15.52 -1.84 -35.20
N GLY A 23 16.72 -1.62 -35.74
CA GLY A 23 17.97 -1.87 -35.03
C GLY A 23 18.43 -3.33 -34.97
N LYS A 24 17.80 -4.23 -35.73
CA LYS A 24 18.15 -5.66 -35.85
C LYS A 24 17.74 -6.23 -37.22
N SER A 25 18.31 -7.37 -37.61
CA SER A 25 18.02 -8.05 -38.88
C SER A 25 17.09 -9.26 -38.75
N THR A 26 16.96 -9.84 -37.55
CA THR A 26 16.18 -11.06 -37.30
C THR A 26 14.98 -10.79 -36.38
N VAL A 27 13.79 -10.62 -36.95
CA VAL A 27 12.54 -10.38 -36.19
C VAL A 27 12.11 -11.64 -35.43
N ASN A 28 11.64 -11.50 -34.19
CA ASN A 28 11.00 -12.60 -33.46
C ASN A 28 9.76 -13.08 -34.24
N SER A 29 9.61 -14.39 -34.44
CA SER A 29 8.51 -14.96 -35.22
C SER A 29 7.11 -14.63 -34.71
N SER A 30 6.96 -14.23 -33.44
CA SER A 30 5.68 -13.82 -32.85
C SER A 30 5.45 -12.30 -32.87
N ALA A 31 6.32 -11.50 -33.49
CA ALA A 31 6.25 -10.05 -33.48
C ALA A 31 6.12 -9.47 -34.90
N VAL A 32 5.17 -8.54 -35.07
CA VAL A 32 5.04 -7.75 -36.32
C VAL A 32 6.00 -6.54 -36.32
N LEU A 33 6.29 -5.98 -35.13
CA LEU A 33 7.28 -4.93 -34.89
C LEU A 33 8.23 -5.40 -33.78
N ASP A 34 9.53 -5.44 -34.09
CA ASP A 34 10.57 -5.84 -33.15
C ASP A 34 11.69 -4.79 -33.15
N VAL A 35 11.84 -4.11 -32.02
CA VAL A 35 12.77 -3.00 -31.84
C VAL A 35 13.87 -3.43 -30.88
N ALA A 36 15.11 -3.42 -31.33
CA ALA A 36 16.27 -3.59 -30.47
C ALA A 36 17.13 -2.32 -30.49
N SER A 37 17.61 -1.95 -29.30
CA SER A 37 18.67 -0.95 -29.16
C SER A 37 19.91 -1.64 -28.63
N THR A 38 21.05 -1.46 -29.28
CA THR A 38 22.29 -2.11 -28.85
C THR A 38 22.95 -1.44 -27.65
N THR A 39 22.59 -0.19 -27.29
CA THR A 39 23.04 0.41 -26.01
C THR A 39 22.18 1.52 -25.43
N ASN A 40 21.53 2.42 -26.19
CA ASN A 40 21.04 3.70 -25.63
C ASN A 40 19.81 4.34 -26.34
N LYS A 41 18.81 3.55 -26.77
CA LYS A 41 17.62 4.08 -27.49
C LYS A 41 16.35 3.35 -27.03
N GLY A 42 15.22 4.06 -27.04
CA GLY A 42 13.89 3.51 -26.75
C GLY A 42 12.88 3.83 -27.86
N VAL A 43 11.61 3.58 -27.60
CA VAL A 43 10.49 3.88 -28.53
C VAL A 43 9.69 5.05 -27.96
N LEU A 44 9.56 6.12 -28.74
CA LEU A 44 8.60 7.19 -28.46
C LEU A 44 7.28 6.85 -29.15
N LEU A 45 6.25 6.59 -28.33
CA LEU A 45 4.88 6.43 -28.83
C LEU A 45 4.27 7.80 -29.19
N PRO A 46 3.20 7.83 -30.01
CA PRO A 46 2.46 9.04 -30.28
C PRO A 46 2.08 9.77 -28.98
N ARG A 47 2.41 11.06 -28.91
CA ARG A 47 2.14 11.91 -27.75
C ARG A 47 0.85 12.68 -27.96
N VAL A 48 -0.18 12.32 -27.22
CA VAL A 48 -1.53 12.91 -27.34
C VAL A 48 -1.90 13.69 -26.07
N ASP A 49 -2.99 14.43 -26.14
CA ASP A 49 -3.55 15.11 -24.97
C ASP A 49 -4.93 14.56 -24.64
N ILE A 50 -4.99 13.62 -23.70
CA ILE A 50 -6.25 13.03 -23.26
C ILE A 50 -6.86 13.99 -22.25
N VAL A 51 -7.99 14.59 -22.64
CA VAL A 51 -8.76 15.50 -21.79
C VAL A 51 -9.90 14.77 -21.07
N ASP A 52 -10.48 13.75 -21.72
CA ASP A 52 -11.51 12.88 -21.18
C ASP A 52 -11.19 11.42 -21.53
N ILE A 53 -11.12 10.56 -20.51
CA ILE A 53 -10.84 9.13 -20.69
C ILE A 53 -11.96 8.38 -21.43
N LEU A 54 -13.19 8.92 -21.46
CA LEU A 54 -14.32 8.30 -22.14
C LEU A 54 -14.47 8.76 -23.60
N SER A 55 -13.71 9.78 -24.02
CA SER A 55 -13.81 10.33 -25.36
C SER A 55 -13.19 9.40 -26.41
N ASN A 56 -14.01 9.03 -27.40
CA ASN A 56 -13.59 8.28 -28.58
C ASN A 56 -13.45 9.16 -29.83
N THR A 57 -13.62 10.47 -29.73
CA THR A 57 -13.50 11.42 -30.86
C THR A 57 -12.23 12.28 -30.78
N SER A 58 -11.67 12.44 -29.58
CA SER A 58 -10.47 13.22 -29.29
C SER A 58 -9.75 12.62 -28.08
N PRO A 59 -8.40 12.53 -28.05
CA PRO A 59 -7.47 13.07 -29.04
C PRO A 59 -7.28 12.17 -30.27
N VAL A 60 -7.80 10.95 -30.23
CA VAL A 60 -7.80 10.02 -31.36
C VAL A 60 -9.25 9.74 -31.71
N ASN A 61 -9.62 9.91 -32.98
CA ASN A 61 -10.97 9.60 -33.46
C ASN A 61 -11.10 8.09 -33.72
N ASN A 62 -12.14 7.47 -33.16
CA ASN A 62 -12.42 6.03 -33.19
C ASN A 62 -11.17 5.17 -32.87
N PRO A 63 -10.55 5.33 -31.69
CA PRO A 63 -9.36 4.56 -31.32
C PRO A 63 -9.64 3.05 -31.34
N ALA A 64 -8.71 2.30 -31.91
CA ALA A 64 -8.79 0.84 -31.96
C ALA A 64 -8.53 0.23 -30.58
N GLU A 65 -9.20 -0.88 -30.27
CA GLU A 65 -8.95 -1.64 -29.05
C GLU A 65 -7.47 -2.08 -29.00
N GLY A 66 -6.80 -1.80 -27.87
CA GLY A 66 -5.38 -2.07 -27.68
C GLY A 66 -4.43 -0.96 -28.16
N LEU A 67 -4.93 0.16 -28.69
CA LEU A 67 -4.10 1.31 -29.08
C LEU A 67 -3.35 1.90 -27.88
N VAL A 68 -2.02 1.99 -27.96
CA VAL A 68 -1.17 2.55 -26.90
C VAL A 68 -0.60 3.91 -27.32
N VAL A 69 -0.72 4.90 -26.43
CA VAL A 69 -0.23 6.27 -26.61
C VAL A 69 0.42 6.79 -25.33
N TYR A 70 1.22 7.85 -25.45
CA TYR A 70 1.70 8.60 -24.29
C TYR A 70 0.83 9.86 -24.10
N ASN A 71 0.19 10.02 -22.95
CA ASN A 71 -0.55 11.23 -22.59
C ASN A 71 0.41 12.30 -22.05
N LYS A 72 0.32 13.53 -22.59
CA LYS A 72 1.21 14.64 -22.23
C LYS A 72 0.98 15.19 -20.81
N GLY A 73 -0.24 15.10 -20.28
CA GLY A 73 -0.51 15.50 -18.90
C GLY A 73 -1.18 16.86 -18.70
N ASN A 74 -1.89 17.44 -19.68
CA ASN A 74 -2.46 18.79 -19.51
C ASN A 74 -3.75 18.80 -18.65
N SER A 75 -4.58 17.76 -18.75
CA SER A 75 -5.84 17.65 -17.98
C SER A 75 -5.92 16.38 -17.15
N ILE A 76 -5.53 15.25 -17.74
CA ILE A 76 -5.41 13.96 -17.05
C ILE A 76 -3.92 13.66 -16.84
N SER A 77 -3.57 12.95 -15.77
CA SER A 77 -2.19 12.59 -15.42
C SER A 77 -1.38 12.06 -16.61
N PRO A 78 -0.12 12.51 -16.79
CA PRO A 78 0.76 12.02 -17.86
C PRO A 78 1.08 10.54 -17.66
N GLY A 79 1.37 9.83 -18.76
CA GLY A 79 1.73 8.42 -18.69
C GLY A 79 1.39 7.64 -19.95
N LEU A 80 1.60 6.33 -19.93
CA LEU A 80 1.17 5.43 -21.00
C LEU A 80 -0.31 5.10 -20.83
N TYR A 81 -1.09 5.19 -21.90
CA TYR A 81 -2.51 4.86 -21.91
C TYR A 81 -2.80 3.84 -23.00
N ILE A 82 -3.70 2.90 -22.70
CA ILE A 82 -4.26 1.95 -23.66
C ILE A 82 -5.75 2.24 -23.84
N TRP A 83 -6.23 2.25 -25.08
CA TRP A 83 -7.67 2.22 -25.34
C TRP A 83 -8.20 0.79 -25.12
N LYS A 84 -9.08 0.62 -24.14
CA LYS A 84 -9.66 -0.68 -23.79
C LYS A 84 -11.08 -0.52 -23.29
N ASN A 85 -12.01 -1.39 -23.69
CA ASN A 85 -13.41 -1.38 -23.22
C ASN A 85 -14.06 0.02 -23.30
N SER A 86 -13.88 0.69 -24.45
CA SER A 86 -14.41 2.03 -24.74
C SER A 86 -13.93 3.14 -23.79
N ARG A 87 -12.70 3.04 -23.27
CA ARG A 87 -12.07 4.10 -22.48
C ARG A 87 -10.55 4.07 -22.56
N TRP A 88 -9.92 5.22 -22.35
CA TRP A 88 -8.49 5.33 -22.08
C TRP A 88 -8.20 4.86 -20.65
N THR A 89 -7.35 3.84 -20.52
CA THR A 89 -6.89 3.31 -19.24
C THR A 89 -5.39 3.54 -19.13
N GLN A 90 -4.95 4.20 -18.05
CA GLN A 90 -3.52 4.37 -17.80
C GLN A 90 -2.90 2.98 -17.53
N LEU A 91 -1.82 2.67 -18.22
CA LEU A 91 -1.01 1.50 -17.92
C LEU A 91 -0.29 1.73 -16.59
N SER A 92 -0.19 0.68 -15.79
CA SER A 92 0.35 0.75 -14.44
C SER A 92 1.79 1.31 -14.41
N ASP A 93 2.02 2.28 -13.52
CA ASP A 93 3.32 2.79 -13.11
C ASP A 93 3.35 2.91 -11.57
N THR A 94 4.53 3.16 -10.98
CA THR A 94 4.69 3.27 -9.52
C THR A 94 3.83 4.40 -8.91
N TYR A 95 3.35 5.35 -9.71
CA TYR A 95 2.60 6.52 -9.26
C TYR A 95 1.07 6.35 -9.39
N ASN A 96 0.59 5.43 -10.22
CA ASN A 96 -0.84 5.16 -10.42
C ASN A 96 -1.33 3.86 -9.76
N LEU A 97 -0.42 3.01 -9.25
CA LEU A 97 -0.77 1.92 -8.34
C LEU A 97 -0.92 2.46 -6.93
N VAL A 98 -2.04 2.12 -6.27
CA VAL A 98 -2.06 2.12 -4.81
C VAL A 98 -1.18 0.97 -4.36
N SER A 99 0.10 1.26 -4.17
CA SER A 99 1.09 0.30 -3.71
C SER A 99 0.97 0.18 -2.19
N TYR A 100 1.08 -1.04 -1.68
CA TYR A 100 0.97 -1.32 -0.26
C TYR A 100 2.22 -2.02 0.26
N MET A 101 2.57 -1.71 1.49
CA MET A 101 3.24 -2.68 2.36
C MET A 101 2.19 -3.26 3.31
N MET A 102 2.10 -4.58 3.35
CA MET A 102 1.21 -5.30 4.26
C MET A 102 2.06 -6.13 5.22
N LEU A 103 1.88 -5.87 6.51
CA LEU A 103 2.47 -6.65 7.60
C LEU A 103 1.37 -7.39 8.34
N GLN A 104 1.66 -8.62 8.74
CA GLN A 104 0.72 -9.46 9.49
C GLN A 104 1.42 -10.19 10.63
N ARG A 105 0.72 -10.36 11.75
CA ARG A 105 1.10 -11.28 12.83
C ARG A 105 -0.13 -12.07 13.26
N THR A 106 0.00 -13.38 13.33
CA THR A 106 -1.08 -14.31 13.75
C THR A 106 -0.78 -15.02 15.06
N SER A 107 0.41 -14.81 15.63
CA SER A 107 0.79 -15.32 16.94
C SER A 107 0.33 -14.38 18.05
N ASP A 108 -0.13 -14.96 19.15
CA ASP A 108 -0.50 -14.23 20.37
C ASP A 108 0.68 -13.39 20.88
N TYR A 109 0.39 -12.13 21.22
CA TYR A 109 1.33 -11.18 21.82
C TYR A 109 0.68 -10.53 23.03
N ALA A 110 1.14 -10.95 24.22
CA ALA A 110 0.75 -10.36 25.49
C ALA A 110 1.42 -9.01 25.67
N VAL A 111 0.63 -7.98 26.01
CA VAL A 111 1.11 -6.60 26.10
C VAL A 111 0.31 -5.80 27.12
N LEU A 112 0.90 -4.70 27.61
CA LEU A 112 0.34 -3.76 28.60
C LEU A 112 0.11 -4.34 30.01
N GLY A 113 0.47 -5.60 30.26
CA GLY A 113 0.51 -6.15 31.62
C GLY A 113 1.49 -5.35 32.49
N GLY A 114 1.00 -4.81 33.63
CA GLY A 114 1.83 -4.00 34.54
C GLY A 114 2.10 -2.56 34.10
N PHE A 115 1.63 -2.10 32.93
CA PHE A 115 1.88 -0.74 32.43
C PHE A 115 0.88 0.27 33.01
N ASN A 116 1.31 1.40 33.55
CA ASN A 116 0.38 2.47 33.95
C ASN A 116 -0.34 3.07 32.72
N ASN A 117 -1.55 3.59 32.92
CA ASN A 117 -2.28 4.30 31.86
C ASN A 117 -1.43 5.46 31.31
N GLY A 118 -1.46 5.63 29.98
CA GLY A 118 -0.63 6.61 29.25
C GLY A 118 0.83 6.18 29.00
N ILE A 119 1.30 5.06 29.57
CA ILE A 119 2.63 4.52 29.25
C ILE A 119 2.55 3.65 28.00
N TYR A 120 3.26 4.06 26.95
CA TYR A 120 3.25 3.40 25.66
C TYR A 120 4.20 2.21 25.59
N LYS A 121 3.73 1.14 24.94
CA LYS A 121 4.56 0.04 24.47
C LYS A 121 4.70 0.09 22.95
N ASN A 122 5.95 0.15 22.48
CA ASN A 122 6.27 0.03 21.06
C ASN A 122 6.18 -1.41 20.59
N PHE A 123 5.73 -1.64 19.35
CA PHE A 123 5.72 -2.96 18.71
C PHE A 123 7.07 -3.28 18.06
N ASN A 124 8.12 -3.30 18.87
CA ASN A 124 9.51 -3.52 18.45
C ASN A 124 10.16 -4.81 19.02
N ASP A 125 9.35 -5.65 19.65
CA ASP A 125 9.78 -6.91 20.31
C ASP A 125 8.93 -8.12 19.92
N ALA A 126 7.98 -7.95 19.00
CA ALA A 126 7.19 -9.03 18.43
C ALA A 126 7.02 -8.81 16.92
N ALA A 127 7.70 -9.66 16.15
CA ALA A 127 7.82 -9.51 14.71
C ALA A 127 6.50 -9.71 13.95
N PHE A 128 6.35 -8.96 12.87
CA PHE A 128 5.40 -9.21 11.79
C PHE A 128 6.06 -10.03 10.68
N THR A 129 5.24 -10.68 9.87
CA THR A 129 5.61 -11.21 8.56
C THR A 129 5.25 -10.19 7.49
N VAL A 130 6.14 -10.00 6.50
CA VAL A 130 5.84 -9.19 5.32
C VAL A 130 4.99 -10.01 4.36
N VAL A 131 3.76 -9.55 4.10
CA VAL A 131 2.82 -10.19 3.17
C VAL A 131 2.95 -9.60 1.76
N SER A 132 3.09 -8.28 1.66
CA SER A 132 3.44 -7.58 0.41
C SER A 132 4.29 -6.35 0.71
N ASN A 133 5.07 -5.90 -0.25
CA ASN A 133 5.80 -4.65 -0.17
C ASN A 133 6.13 -4.09 -1.56
N ASP A 134 5.26 -3.18 -2.01
CA ASP A 134 5.38 -2.54 -3.32
C ASP A 134 5.71 -1.03 -3.20
N ILE A 135 5.89 -0.52 -1.97
CA ILE A 135 6.09 0.91 -1.70
C ILE A 135 7.57 1.32 -1.55
N GLY A 136 8.49 0.35 -1.65
CA GLY A 136 9.93 0.55 -1.46
C GLY A 136 10.32 0.76 0.02
N ALA A 137 9.50 0.31 0.96
CA ALA A 137 9.81 0.31 2.38
C ALA A 137 10.68 -0.90 2.76
N LEU A 138 11.19 -0.92 3.99
CA LEU A 138 11.87 -2.08 4.57
C LEU A 138 11.25 -2.42 5.93
N TYR A 139 11.30 -3.70 6.29
CA TYR A 139 10.90 -4.18 7.62
C TYR A 139 12.04 -4.99 8.24
N ASN A 140 12.46 -4.61 9.45
CA ASN A 140 13.43 -5.37 10.21
C ASN A 140 12.68 -6.30 11.19
N THR A 141 12.71 -7.61 10.92
CA THR A 141 12.03 -8.63 11.74
C THR A 141 12.63 -8.78 13.13
N SER A 142 13.92 -8.45 13.32
CA SER A 142 14.58 -8.54 14.62
C SER A 142 14.21 -7.39 15.55
N THR A 143 13.92 -6.21 15.00
CA THR A 143 13.63 -4.99 15.79
C THR A 143 12.21 -4.48 15.65
N GLY A 144 11.40 -5.07 14.77
CA GLY A 144 10.05 -4.62 14.45
C GLY A 144 9.95 -3.26 13.77
N VAL A 145 11.08 -2.65 13.38
CA VAL A 145 11.13 -1.30 12.82
C VAL A 145 10.80 -1.31 11.33
N ILE A 146 9.92 -0.39 10.93
CA ILE A 146 9.57 -0.11 9.54
C ILE A 146 10.40 1.08 9.08
N THR A 147 11.11 0.94 7.96
CA THR A 147 11.82 2.05 7.30
C THR A 147 11.01 2.50 6.10
N LEU A 148 10.48 3.71 6.15
CA LEU A 148 9.69 4.30 5.06
C LEU A 148 10.54 5.30 4.26
N PRO A 149 10.40 5.34 2.93
CA PRO A 149 11.03 6.37 2.11
C PRO A 149 10.70 7.80 2.57
N GLY A 150 11.67 8.71 2.42
CA GLY A 150 11.46 10.13 2.65
C GLY A 150 10.52 10.77 1.60
N ASN A 151 10.27 12.07 1.77
CA ASN A 151 9.58 12.94 0.82
C ASN A 151 8.29 12.34 0.23
N SER A 152 7.41 11.84 1.11
CA SER A 152 6.23 11.06 0.73
C SER A 152 5.07 11.30 1.70
N GLY A 153 3.84 11.13 1.21
CA GLY A 153 2.63 11.00 2.02
C GLY A 153 2.34 9.54 2.34
N TYR A 154 1.80 9.28 3.53
CA TYR A 154 1.49 7.94 4.01
C TYR A 154 0.08 7.86 4.59
N LEU A 155 -0.60 6.75 4.29
CA LEU A 155 -1.78 6.28 5.02
C LEU A 155 -1.44 4.93 5.65
N VAL A 156 -1.47 4.86 6.98
CA VAL A 156 -1.14 3.67 7.76
C VAL A 156 -2.40 3.19 8.47
N ASN A 157 -2.90 2.02 8.11
CA ASN A 157 -4.01 1.37 8.79
C ASN A 157 -3.47 0.29 9.71
N VAL A 158 -3.91 0.30 10.97
CA VAL A 158 -3.56 -0.70 11.98
C VAL A 158 -4.84 -1.37 12.47
N CYS A 159 -4.90 -2.69 12.32
CA CYS A 159 -5.98 -3.53 12.82
C CYS A 159 -5.42 -4.48 13.89
N LEU A 160 -6.06 -4.53 15.06
CA LEU A 160 -5.68 -5.41 16.16
C LEU A 160 -6.91 -6.18 16.63
N ASN A 161 -6.83 -7.51 16.60
CA ASN A 161 -7.78 -8.37 17.31
C ASN A 161 -7.21 -8.68 18.69
N ILE A 162 -8.01 -8.43 19.71
CA ILE A 162 -7.60 -8.47 21.10
C ILE A 162 -8.47 -9.46 21.86
N ARG A 163 -7.83 -10.20 22.75
CA ARG A 163 -8.45 -10.98 23.82
C ARG A 163 -7.89 -10.53 25.15
N THR A 164 -8.67 -10.63 26.21
CA THR A 164 -8.17 -10.48 27.60
C THR A 164 -8.66 -11.63 28.46
N ALA A 165 -7.98 -11.90 29.57
CA ALA A 165 -8.45 -12.83 30.59
C ALA A 165 -9.32 -12.14 31.67
N LEU A 166 -9.35 -10.80 31.70
CA LEU A 166 -9.53 -10.01 32.92
C LEU A 166 -10.84 -9.21 32.96
N GLU A 167 -11.92 -9.90 32.65
CA GLU A 167 -13.28 -9.35 32.64
C GLU A 167 -14.17 -10.14 33.58
N SER A 168 -14.99 -9.42 34.35
CA SER A 168 -15.89 -9.94 35.36
C SER A 168 -17.34 -9.82 34.87
N ALA A 169 -18.18 -10.81 35.19
CA ALA A 169 -19.59 -10.74 34.82
C ALA A 169 -20.38 -9.60 35.49
N THR A 170 -19.83 -8.98 36.54
CA THR A 170 -20.55 -8.00 37.39
C THR A 170 -19.84 -6.66 37.56
N ALA A 171 -18.62 -6.49 37.04
CA ALA A 171 -17.83 -5.26 37.21
C ALA A 171 -17.67 -4.45 35.91
N GLY A 172 -18.51 -4.72 34.90
CA GLY A 172 -18.59 -3.94 33.68
C GLY A 172 -19.34 -2.62 33.87
N ILE A 173 -19.66 -1.99 32.74
CA ILE A 173 -20.38 -0.71 32.70
C ILE A 173 -21.69 -0.84 33.46
N GLY A 174 -21.90 -0.01 34.49
CA GLY A 174 -23.11 -0.04 35.32
C GLY A 174 -23.36 -1.35 36.05
N GLY A 175 -22.32 -2.15 36.32
CA GLY A 175 -22.45 -3.46 36.98
C GLY A 175 -22.88 -4.60 36.05
N THR A 176 -22.77 -4.41 34.73
CA THR A 176 -23.09 -5.42 33.72
C THR A 176 -21.89 -6.32 33.39
N SER A 177 -22.08 -7.27 32.47
CA SER A 177 -21.00 -8.08 31.89
C SER A 177 -20.32 -7.42 30.69
N VAL A 178 -20.69 -6.18 30.34
CA VAL A 178 -20.11 -5.42 29.20
C VAL A 178 -18.97 -4.56 29.71
N HIS A 179 -17.78 -4.71 29.12
CA HIS A 179 -16.60 -3.92 29.49
C HIS A 179 -16.23 -2.90 28.42
N LEU A 180 -15.90 -1.68 28.85
CA LEU A 180 -15.32 -0.64 28.02
C LEU A 180 -13.79 -0.70 28.12
N HIS A 181 -13.13 -0.77 26.97
CA HIS A 181 -11.69 -0.66 26.82
C HIS A 181 -11.36 0.66 26.14
N GLN A 182 -10.35 1.37 26.64
CA GLN A 182 -9.91 2.64 26.07
C GLN A 182 -8.41 2.58 25.83
N TYR A 183 -7.98 2.95 24.63
CA TYR A 183 -6.59 2.87 24.21
C TYR A 183 -6.13 4.16 23.56
N LEU A 184 -4.85 4.47 23.73
CA LEU A 184 -4.13 5.47 22.96
C LEU A 184 -3.18 4.76 22.01
N VAL A 185 -3.24 5.08 20.73
CA VAL A 185 -2.32 4.53 19.72
C VAL A 185 -1.69 5.66 18.92
N LYS A 186 -0.38 5.54 18.69
CA LYS A 186 0.38 6.50 17.89
C LYS A 186 1.43 5.80 17.04
N LEU A 187 1.93 6.52 16.05
CA LEU A 187 3.09 6.11 15.27
C LEU A 187 4.29 6.94 15.70
N ILE A 188 5.42 6.29 15.95
CA ILE A 188 6.61 6.94 16.48
C ILE A 188 7.88 6.42 15.81
N ASP A 189 8.87 7.29 15.65
CA ASP A 189 10.26 6.88 15.44
C ASP A 189 10.80 6.34 16.78
N PRO A 190 11.14 5.04 16.86
CA PRO A 190 11.58 4.43 18.12
C PRO A 190 12.94 4.93 18.61
N VAL A 191 13.70 5.66 17.78
CA VAL A 191 15.02 6.20 18.12
C VAL A 191 14.90 7.67 18.52
N SER A 192 14.30 8.50 17.66
CA SER A 192 14.22 9.95 17.90
C SER A 192 13.04 10.36 18.78
N GLY A 193 12.03 9.50 18.93
CA GLY A 193 10.77 9.82 19.61
C GLY A 193 9.83 10.70 18.77
N THR A 194 10.18 11.01 17.52
CA THR A 194 9.34 11.80 16.61
C THR A 194 8.02 11.09 16.36
N GLN A 195 6.90 11.77 16.63
CA GLN A 195 5.57 11.24 16.35
C GLN A 195 5.14 11.56 14.92
N TYR A 196 4.56 10.57 14.23
CA TYR A 196 3.96 10.75 12.91
C TYR A 196 2.44 10.68 13.00
N GLY A 197 1.77 11.72 12.49
CA GLY A 197 0.32 11.88 12.62
C GLY A 197 -0.13 12.21 14.05
N LYS A 198 -1.43 12.10 14.30
CA LYS A 198 -2.02 12.33 15.61
C LYS A 198 -2.14 11.02 16.39
N THR A 199 -2.09 11.11 17.72
CA THR A 199 -2.50 10.02 18.59
C THR A 199 -4.00 9.80 18.41
N ILE A 200 -4.39 8.55 18.23
CA ILE A 200 -5.79 8.14 18.17
C ILE A 200 -6.16 7.60 19.55
N SER A 201 -7.17 8.20 20.18
CA SER A 201 -7.87 7.61 21.32
C SER A 201 -9.05 6.81 20.77
N ILE A 202 -9.14 5.54 21.15
CA ILE A 202 -10.15 4.62 20.64
C ILE A 202 -10.76 3.81 21.78
N ASN A 203 -12.09 3.70 21.71
CA ASN A 203 -12.89 2.91 22.64
C ASN A 203 -13.39 1.65 21.96
N SER A 204 -13.40 0.55 22.70
CA SER A 204 -13.96 -0.71 22.24
C SER A 204 -14.73 -1.40 23.37
N GLN A 205 -15.66 -2.27 23.02
CA GLN A 205 -16.44 -3.01 24.00
C GLN A 205 -16.25 -4.51 23.82
N SER A 206 -16.28 -5.22 24.93
CA SER A 206 -16.32 -6.67 25.00
C SER A 206 -17.38 -7.11 26.00
N ILE A 207 -17.65 -8.41 26.01
CA ILE A 207 -18.51 -9.05 26.99
C ILE A 207 -17.72 -10.10 27.75
N ALA A 208 -17.95 -10.21 29.06
CA ALA A 208 -17.16 -11.06 29.96
C ALA A 208 -17.18 -12.57 29.61
N SER A 209 -18.13 -13.03 28.79
CA SER A 209 -18.16 -14.41 28.29
C SER A 209 -17.14 -14.67 27.17
N ASN A 210 -16.90 -13.68 26.30
CA ASN A 210 -16.06 -13.83 25.11
C ASN A 210 -14.70 -13.16 25.30
N LYS A 211 -14.67 -12.02 26.01
CA LYS A 211 -13.47 -11.25 26.36
C LYS A 211 -12.61 -10.84 25.17
N THR A 212 -13.25 -10.58 24.04
CA THR A 212 -12.61 -10.19 22.79
C THR A 212 -13.15 -8.88 22.27
N HIS A 213 -12.31 -8.11 21.60
CA HIS A 213 -12.69 -6.91 20.88
C HIS A 213 -11.65 -6.60 19.77
N THR A 214 -11.97 -5.66 18.89
CA THR A 214 -11.10 -5.27 17.77
C THR A 214 -10.86 -3.76 17.79
N LEU A 215 -9.66 -3.34 17.39
CA LEU A 215 -9.29 -1.95 17.14
C LEU A 215 -8.96 -1.77 15.66
N ASN A 216 -9.55 -0.76 15.03
CA ASN A 216 -9.25 -0.37 13.65
C ASN A 216 -8.91 1.12 13.63
N MET A 217 -7.72 1.46 13.17
CA MET A 217 -7.17 2.82 13.25
C MET A 217 -6.52 3.19 11.93
N SER A 218 -6.65 4.45 11.53
CA SER A 218 -6.06 4.98 10.31
C SER A 218 -5.31 6.27 10.61
N PHE A 219 -4.02 6.29 10.30
CA PHE A 219 -3.13 7.44 10.48
C PHE A 219 -2.74 7.98 9.12
N SER A 220 -2.80 9.31 8.95
CA SER A 220 -2.28 9.99 7.76
C SER A 220 -1.23 11.01 8.14
N PHE A 221 -0.15 11.07 7.37
CA PHE A 221 0.90 12.08 7.56
C PHE A 221 1.72 12.26 6.28
N VAL A 222 2.46 13.37 6.22
CA VAL A 222 3.41 13.68 5.16
C VAL A 222 4.76 13.93 5.79
N THR A 223 5.84 13.44 5.17
CA THR A 223 7.22 13.75 5.55
C THR A 223 7.93 14.45 4.40
N THR A 224 8.62 15.55 4.70
CA THR A 224 9.51 16.26 3.77
C THR A 224 10.97 15.88 3.96
N SER A 225 11.28 14.92 4.84
CA SER A 225 12.64 14.40 5.03
C SER A 225 13.18 13.83 3.73
N VAL A 226 14.40 14.24 3.35
CA VAL A 226 15.10 13.66 2.19
C VAL A 226 15.70 12.28 2.50
N SER A 227 15.82 11.93 3.78
CA SER A 227 16.26 10.61 4.24
C SER A 227 15.06 9.72 4.61
N PRO A 228 15.19 8.39 4.53
CA PRO A 228 14.19 7.48 5.06
C PRO A 228 13.86 7.77 6.53
N ILE A 229 12.61 7.52 6.92
CA ILE A 229 12.14 7.66 8.30
C ILE A 229 11.92 6.28 8.93
N LEU A 230 12.01 6.22 10.25
CA LEU A 230 11.74 5.01 11.03
C LEU A 230 10.36 5.10 11.68
N LEU A 231 9.66 3.98 11.71
CA LEU A 231 8.27 3.93 12.19
C LEU A 231 8.02 2.64 12.96
N VAL A 232 7.40 2.77 14.14
CA VAL A 232 6.73 1.67 14.85
C VAL A 232 5.37 2.15 15.37
N PRO A 233 4.32 1.31 15.32
CA PRO A 233 3.12 1.53 16.10
C PRO A 233 3.42 1.37 17.60
N ALA A 234 2.76 2.18 18.42
CA ALA A 234 2.83 2.10 19.87
C ALA A 234 1.43 2.24 20.48
N ILE A 235 1.13 1.44 21.49
CA ILE A 235 -0.16 1.40 22.19
C ILE A 235 0.02 1.65 23.68
N ALA A 236 -0.96 2.31 24.29
CA ALA A 236 -1.11 2.45 25.73
C ALA A 236 -2.58 2.26 26.11
N HIS A 237 -2.81 1.93 27.38
CA HIS A 237 -4.12 2.09 28.00
C HIS A 237 -4.45 3.57 28.18
N ASP A 238 -5.70 3.95 27.94
CA ASP A 238 -6.25 5.26 28.32
C ASP A 238 -7.06 5.14 29.62
N ALA A 239 -7.30 6.29 30.26
CA ALA A 239 -8.14 6.37 31.45
C ALA A 239 -9.63 6.13 31.12
N GLY A 240 -10.40 5.64 32.09
CA GLY A 240 -11.87 5.58 31.98
C GLY A 240 -12.45 4.28 31.41
N GLY A 241 -11.63 3.26 31.16
CA GLY A 241 -12.15 1.92 30.90
C GLY A 241 -12.77 1.27 32.14
N THR A 242 -13.63 0.28 31.91
CA THR A 242 -14.18 -0.60 32.97
C THR A 242 -13.49 -1.96 33.00
N TYR A 243 -12.40 -2.12 32.26
CA TYR A 243 -11.47 -3.21 32.49
C TYR A 243 -10.81 -2.95 33.86
N GLN A 244 -10.60 -4.01 34.65
CA GLN A 244 -10.17 -3.97 36.07
C GLN A 244 -11.28 -3.67 37.08
N ASN A 245 -11.11 -4.21 38.28
CA ASN A 245 -12.08 -4.43 39.36
C ASN A 245 -12.63 -3.13 39.99
N GLY A 246 -13.32 -2.30 39.20
CA GLY A 246 -13.85 -1.00 39.61
C GLY A 246 -12.79 0.11 39.59
N ALA A 247 -13.06 1.16 38.82
CA ALA A 247 -12.35 2.43 38.80
C ALA A 247 -10.87 2.42 38.31
N GLY A 248 -10.67 2.05 37.03
CA GLY A 248 -9.66 2.67 36.16
C GLY A 248 -8.29 2.99 36.79
N GLY A 249 -7.62 1.98 37.34
CA GLY A 249 -6.24 2.09 37.80
C GLY A 249 -6.10 2.23 39.31
N THR A 250 -5.96 1.09 40.00
CA THR A 250 -5.04 1.01 41.14
C THR A 250 -4.08 -0.17 40.93
N THR A 251 -2.84 0.03 41.34
CA THR A 251 -1.74 -0.94 41.23
C THR A 251 -1.98 -2.19 42.09
N PRO A 252 -1.48 -3.36 41.67
CA PRO A 252 -0.74 -3.64 40.45
C PRO A 252 -1.67 -3.82 39.23
N ASN A 253 -1.28 -3.22 38.09
CA ASN A 253 -2.05 -3.31 36.84
C ASN A 253 -2.04 -4.76 36.33
N ASN A 254 -3.20 -5.42 36.35
CA ASN A 254 -3.37 -6.74 35.76
C ASN A 254 -3.75 -6.69 34.28
N GLY A 255 -4.17 -5.54 33.72
CA GLY A 255 -4.75 -5.26 32.39
C GLY A 255 -3.93 -5.62 31.15
N GLU A 256 -3.20 -6.71 31.21
CA GLU A 256 -2.67 -7.41 30.07
C GLU A 256 -3.79 -7.69 29.06
N ILE A 257 -3.45 -7.38 27.82
CA ILE A 257 -4.22 -7.76 26.65
C ILE A 257 -3.36 -8.67 25.80
N ILE A 258 -4.01 -9.57 25.07
CA ILE A 258 -3.36 -10.48 24.14
C ILE A 258 -3.82 -10.08 22.74
N ILE A 259 -2.92 -9.53 21.95
CA ILE A 259 -3.14 -9.27 20.54
C ILE A 259 -2.99 -10.59 19.81
N THR A 260 -4.10 -11.18 19.38
CA THR A 260 -4.15 -12.51 18.72
C THR A 260 -3.92 -12.41 17.22
N ASN A 261 -4.27 -11.28 16.62
CA ASN A 261 -3.96 -10.96 15.24
C ASN A 261 -3.67 -9.46 15.12
N ALA A 262 -2.65 -9.11 14.34
CA ALA A 262 -2.35 -7.74 14.01
C ALA A 262 -2.04 -7.60 12.52
N LYS A 263 -2.59 -6.55 11.90
CA LYS A 263 -2.31 -6.18 10.52
C LYS A 263 -1.92 -4.71 10.45
N VAL A 264 -0.87 -4.41 9.69
CA VAL A 264 -0.48 -3.03 9.36
C VAL A 264 -0.41 -2.90 7.85
N ASP A 265 -1.27 -2.07 7.29
CA ASP A 265 -1.31 -1.76 5.87
C ASP A 265 -0.82 -0.33 5.65
N ILE A 266 0.21 -0.16 4.86
CA ILE A 266 0.82 1.15 4.58
C ILE A 266 0.70 1.44 3.10
N GLN A 267 -0.05 2.50 2.78
CA GLN A 267 -0.05 3.10 1.47
C GLN A 267 0.97 4.23 1.44
N ARG A 268 1.64 4.37 0.31
CA ARG A 268 2.53 5.48 0.01
C ARG A 268 2.00 6.26 -1.18
N SER A 269 1.94 7.58 -1.06
CA SER A 269 1.79 8.50 -2.17
C SER A 269 3.08 9.31 -2.29
N ALA A 270 3.76 9.21 -3.43
CA ALA A 270 4.91 10.08 -3.68
C ALA A 270 4.41 11.53 -3.77
N LEU A 271 5.11 12.46 -3.10
CA LEU A 271 4.82 13.87 -3.30
C LEU A 271 5.26 14.23 -4.73
N ASN A 272 4.32 14.70 -5.56
CA ASN A 272 4.66 15.29 -6.84
C ASN A 272 5.57 16.48 -6.57
N GLN A 273 6.83 16.38 -7.01
CA GLN A 273 7.70 17.54 -7.19
C GLN A 273 7.47 18.09 -8.59
#